data_AF-A0A1G7IRW8-F1
#
_entry.id   AF-A0A1G7IRW8-F1
#
_cell.length_a   1.000
_cell.length_b   1.000
_cell.length_c   1.000
_cell.angle_alpha   90.00
_cell.angle_beta   90.00
_cell.angle_gamma   90.00
#
_symmetry.space_group_name_H-M   'P 1'
#
loop_
_entity.id
_entity.type
_entity.pdbx_description
1 polymer ?
#
loop_
_entity_poly.entity_id
_entity_poly.type
_entity_poly.pdbx_seq_one_letter_code
_entity_poly.pdbx_strand_id
1 'polypeptide(L)' 'MTSFAFAAGLLLLVLFALPLLLGFLSGRAYREGRNRVALGLLLFGAFLGLLARPRPLGLLLLLLGLLLGYGRLRL' A
#
# COMPACT_ATOMS: atom_id res chain seq x y z
N MET A 1 -4.45 -13.19 27.68
CA MET A 1 -5.05 -12.03 26.97
C MET A 1 -4.02 -11.19 26.20
N THR A 2 -2.81 -11.02 26.73
CA THR A 2 -1.71 -10.25 26.09
C THR A 2 -1.24 -10.82 24.76
N SER A 3 -1.12 -12.15 24.63
CA SER A 3 -0.70 -12.82 23.40
C SER A 3 -1.69 -12.66 22.24
N PHE A 4 -2.99 -12.72 22.52
CA PHE A 4 -4.04 -12.50 21.51
C PHE A 4 -4.07 -11.04 21.02
N ALA A 5 -3.98 -10.08 21.96
CA ALA A 5 -3.90 -8.66 21.62
C ALA A 5 -2.65 -8.33 20.78
N PHE A 6 -1.52 -8.96 21.09
CA PHE A 6 -0.29 -8.83 20.32
C PHE A 6 -0.44 -9.36 18.89
N ALA A 7 -0.98 -10.57 18.73
CA ALA A 7 -1.23 -11.15 17.40
C ALA A 7 -2.20 -10.30 16.57
N ALA A 8 -3.28 -9.79 17.20
CA ALA A 8 -4.24 -8.90 16.53
C ALA A 8 -3.60 -7.57 16.09
N GLY A 9 -2.74 -6.98 16.93
CA GLY A 9 -2.01 -5.76 16.59
C GLY A 9 -1.05 -5.97 15.41
N LEU A 10 -0.34 -7.10 15.39
CA LEU A 10 0.55 -7.47 14.28
C LEU A 10 -0.23 -7.69 12.98
N LEU A 11 -1.40 -8.34 13.05
CA LEU A 11 -2.27 -8.55 11.91
C LEU A 11 -2.74 -7.22 11.32
N LEU A 12 -3.17 -6.28 12.17
CA LEU A 12 -3.58 -4.94 11.76
C LEU A 12 -2.42 -4.18 11.12
N LEU A 13 -1.22 -4.26 11.68
CA LEU A 13 -0.03 -3.62 11.12
C LEU A 13 0.25 -4.12 9.69
N VAL A 14 0.18 -5.43 9.47
CA VAL A 14 0.38 -6.04 8.14
C VAL A 14 -0.72 -5.59 7.17
N LEU A 15 -1.98 -5.62 7.61
CA LEU A 15 -3.14 -5.16 6.83
C LEU A 15 -3.01 -3.70 6.39
N PHE A 16 -2.46 -2.82 7.23
CA PHE A 16 -2.20 -1.43 6.89
C PHE A 16 -0.93 -1.23 6.04
N ALA A 17 0.09 -2.08 6.19
CA ALA A 17 1.31 -2.02 5.37
C ALA A 17 1.07 -2.45 3.91
N LEU A 18 0.12 -3.37 3.68
CA LEU A 18 -0.26 -3.86 2.34
C LEU A 18 -0.56 -2.76 1.31
N PRO A 19 -1.50 -1.82 1.54
CA PRO A 19 -1.80 -0.76 0.58
C PRO A 19 -0.59 0.16 0.33
N LEU A 20 0.24 0.43 1.34
CA LEU A 20 1.47 1.20 1.19
C LEU A 20 2.47 0.49 0.24
N LEU A 21 2.73 -0.80 0.48
CA LEU A 21 3.64 -1.60 -0.34
C LEU A 21 3.13 -1.73 -1.78
N LEU A 22 1.83 -1.93 -1.97
CA LEU A 22 1.21 -2.01 -3.29
C LEU A 22 1.30 -0.68 -4.04
N GLY A 23 1.07 0.45 -3.36
CA GLY A 23 1.30 1.77 -3.91
C GLY A 23 2.75 1.93 -4.38
N PHE A 24 3.72 1.57 -3.54
CA PHE A 24 5.15 1.63 -3.86
C PHE A 24 5.54 0.80 -5.07
N LEU A 25 5.11 -0.46 -5.11
CA LEU A 25 5.37 -1.35 -6.23
C LEU A 25 4.66 -0.89 -7.50
N SER A 26 3.45 -0.34 -7.39
CA SER A 26 2.74 0.26 -8.52
C SER A 26 3.53 1.45 -9.11
N GLY A 27 4.02 2.35 -8.26
CA GLY A 27 4.81 3.51 -8.69
C GLY A 27 6.12 3.11 -9.36
N ARG A 28 6.81 2.10 -8.81
CA ARG A 28 8.02 1.54 -9.42
C ARG A 28 7.71 0.86 -10.77
N ALA A 29 6.66 0.03 -10.83
CA ALA A 29 6.27 -0.67 -12.06
C ALA A 29 5.86 0.31 -13.16
N TYR A 30 5.21 1.42 -12.81
CA TYR A 30 4.86 2.49 -13.75
C TYR A 30 6.13 3.14 -14.30
N ARG A 31 7.13 3.36 -13.46
CA ARG A 31 8.44 3.91 -13.85
C ARG A 31 9.24 2.96 -14.74
N GLU A 32 9.15 1.66 -14.53
CA GLU A 32 9.77 0.62 -15.39
C GLU A 32 9.03 0.42 -16.72
N GLY A 33 7.97 1.20 -17.00
CA GLY A 33 7.16 1.08 -18.22
C GLY A 33 6.20 -0.10 -18.23
N ARG A 34 6.04 -0.82 -17.11
CA ARG A 34 5.14 -1.97 -16.95
C ARG A 34 3.73 -1.50 -16.57
N ASN A 35 3.13 -0.66 -17.42
CA ASN A 35 1.87 0.04 -17.12
C ASN A 35 0.70 -0.90 -16.77
N ARG A 36 0.59 -2.08 -17.41
CA ARG A 36 -0.46 -3.07 -17.06
C ARG A 36 -0.31 -3.58 -15.63
N VAL A 37 0.92 -3.84 -15.19
CA VAL A 37 1.22 -4.30 -13.83
C VAL A 37 0.99 -3.18 -12.83
N ALA A 38 1.45 -1.96 -13.16
CA ALA A 38 1.23 -0.78 -12.33
C ALA A 38 -0.25 -0.52 -12.06
N LEU A 39 -1.09 -0.56 -13.11
CA LEU A 39 -2.54 -0.40 -12.99
C LEU A 39 -3.17 -1.53 -12.17
N GLY A 40 -2.75 -2.79 -12.40
CA GLY A 40 -3.23 -3.92 -11.60
C GLY A 40 -2.93 -3.77 -10.11
N LEU A 41 -1.70 -3.36 -9.76
CA LEU A 41 -1.28 -3.11 -8.39
C LEU A 41 -1.99 -1.90 -7.78
N LEU A 42 -2.22 -0.84 -8.56
CA LEU A 42 -2.92 0.36 -8.11
C LEU A 42 -4.38 0.03 -7.78
N LEU A 43 -5.08 -0.67 -8.69
CA LEU A 43 -6.48 -1.06 -8.51
C LEU A 43 -6.65 -2.02 -7.34
N PHE A 44 -5.77 -3.03 -7.24
CA PHE A 44 -5.80 -3.98 -6.15
C PHE A 44 -5.47 -3.33 -4.80
N GLY A 45 -4.44 -2.47 -4.77
CA GLY A 45 -4.11 -1.69 -3.59
C GLY A 45 -5.24 -0.73 -3.20
N ALA A 46 -5.92 -0.09 -4.15
CA ALA A 46 -7.04 0.81 -3.86
C ALA A 46 -8.21 0.03 -3.26
N PHE A 47 -8.51 -1.16 -3.79
CA PHE A 47 -9.50 -2.07 -3.23
C PHE A 47 -9.16 -2.45 -1.77
N LEU A 48 -7.92 -2.86 -1.50
CA LEU A 48 -7.47 -3.17 -0.15
C LEU A 48 -7.47 -1.94 0.77
N GLY A 49 -7.09 -0.78 0.26
CA GLY A 49 -7.11 0.49 0.99
C GLY A 49 -8.52 0.94 1.38
N LEU A 50 -9.52 0.66 0.53
CA LEU A 50 -10.95 0.88 0.84
C LEU A 50 -11.49 -0.13 1.86
N LEU A 51 -10.95 -1.34 1.87
CA LEU A 51 -11.34 -2.39 2.83
C LEU A 51 -10.75 -2.14 4.23
N ALA A 52 -9.58 -1.48 4.31
CA ALA A 52 -9.00 -1.02 5.55
C ALA A 52 -9.83 0.09 6.20
N ARG A 53 -10.38 -0.15 7.40
CA ARG A 53 -11.00 0.88 8.23
C ARG A 53 -9.94 1.50 9.15
N PRO A 54 -9.81 2.84 9.21
CA PRO A 54 -10.65 3.88 8.59
C PRO A 54 -10.39 4.06 7.09
N ARG A 55 -11.47 4.16 6.31
CA ARG A 55 -11.45 4.18 4.83
C ARG A 55 -10.51 5.22 4.18
N PRO A 56 -10.28 6.44 4.73
CA PRO A 56 -9.32 7.36 4.10
C PRO A 56 -7.85 6.96 4.33
N LEU A 57 -7.53 6.22 5.39
CA LEU A 57 -6.14 5.91 5.74
C LEU A 57 -5.50 4.92 4.77
N GLY A 58 -6.22 3.89 4.34
CA GLY A 58 -5.68 2.92 3.38
C GLY A 58 -5.37 3.55 2.02
N LEU A 59 -6.20 4.48 1.55
CA LEU A 59 -5.95 5.24 0.33
C LEU A 59 -4.78 6.23 0.48
N LEU A 60 -4.67 6.92 1.62
CA LEU A 60 -3.53 7.80 1.90
C LEU A 60 -2.22 7.02 1.88
N LEU A 61 -2.19 5.83 2.50
CA LEU A 61 -1.02 4.97 2.50
C LEU A 61 -0.66 4.49 1.09
N LEU A 62 -1.66 4.13 0.29
CA LEU A 62 -1.44 3.79 -1.11
C LEU A 62 -0.86 4.95 -1.91
N LEU A 63 -1.41 6.15 -1.75
CA LEU A 63 -0.93 7.35 -2.43
C LEU A 63 0.50 7.69 -2.01
N LEU A 64 0.80 7.56 -0.71
CA LEU A 64 2.13 7.76 -0.15
C LEU A 64 3.13 6.76 -0.74
N GLY A 65 2.76 5.48 -0.77
CA GLY A 65 3.54 4.43 -1.40
C GLY A 65 3.79 4.73 -2.88
N LEU A 66 2.75 5.13 -3.62
CA LEU A 66 2.84 5.49 -5.04
C LEU A 66 3.83 6.64 -5.28
N LEU A 67 3.73 7.70 -4.49
CA LEU A 67 4.65 8.84 -4.53
C LEU A 67 6.09 8.42 -4.20
N LEU A 68 6.29 7.56 -3.20
CA LEU A 68 7.60 6.99 -2.84
C LEU A 68 8.19 6.10 -3.95
N GLY A 69 7.35 5.30 -4.62
CA GLY A 69 7.76 4.38 -5.68
C GLY A 69 8.03 5.08 -7.01
N TYR A 70 7.29 6.16 -7.28
CA TYR A 70 7.43 6.97 -8.49
C TYR A 70 8.52 8.04 -8.34
N GLY A 71 8.61 8.64 -7.14
CA GLY A 71 9.56 9.68 -6.80
C GLY A 71 10.99 9.18 -6.95
N ARG A 72 11.77 9.86 -7.79
CA ARG A 72 13.21 9.71 -7.80
C ARG A 72 13.69 10.35 -6.49
N LEU A 73 13.95 9.54 -5.45
CA LEU A 73 14.88 9.92 -4.39
C LEU A 73 16.22 10.24 -5.07
N ARG A 74 16.35 11.45 -5.59
CA ARG A 74 17.63 12.08 -5.91
C ARG A 74 18.10 12.66 -4.58
N LEU A 75 18.64 11.81 -3.73
CA LEU A 75 19.62 12.21 -2.72
C LEU A 75 20.99 11.91 -3.32
#